data_AF-A0A7K4JS55-F1
#
_entry.id   AF-A0A7K4JS55-F1
#
_cell.length_a   1.000
_cell.length_b   1.000
_cell.length_c   1.000
_cell.angle_alpha   90.00
_cell.angle_beta   90.00
_cell.angle_gamma   90.00
#
_symmetry.space_group_name_H-M   'P 1'
#
loop_
_entity.id
_entity.type
_entity.pdbx_description
1 polymer ?
#
loop_
_entity_poly.entity_id
_entity_poly.type
_entity_poly.pdbx_seq_one_letter_code
_entity_poly.pdbx_strand_id
1 'polypeptide(L)'
;LAGLAGLCRALGALLPPSGAARLPARLPTLSPNPSSWLAAARRGLAGSAPLGTTDPAWKCRVKYTVRPVGMKKTGGRDHTGRIRVRGIGGGHKRRYRMIDFQRLRYEEGAPPEPFTEKVINVRYDPCRSADIALVAGGNRKRWIIATENMQPGDIIKNSSHIGRMA
;
A
#
# COMPACT_ATOMS: atom_id res chain seq x y z
N LEU A 1 36.62 1.18 39.75
CA LEU A 1 36.84 1.38 41.20
C LEU A 1 35.79 2.37 41.69
N ALA A 2 34.91 1.92 42.60
CA ALA A 2 33.89 2.67 43.37
C ALA A 2 32.81 3.43 42.56
N GLY A 3 31.49 3.26 42.71
CA GLY A 3 30.71 2.78 43.85
C GLY A 3 30.37 3.94 44.80
N LEU A 4 29.11 4.38 44.86
CA LEU A 4 28.40 5.08 45.96
C LEU A 4 26.97 5.39 45.46
N ALA A 5 25.95 4.59 45.80
CA ALA A 5 25.18 4.57 47.05
C ALA A 5 24.29 5.82 47.26
N GLY A 6 23.00 5.57 47.46
CA GLY A 6 21.96 6.59 47.55
C GLY A 6 21.70 7.15 48.95
N LEU A 7 20.71 8.05 49.00
CA LEU A 7 20.07 8.67 50.17
C LEU A 7 18.62 8.96 49.72
N CYS A 8 17.58 8.23 50.13
CA CYS A 8 16.88 8.15 51.42
C CYS A 8 16.33 9.48 52.00
N ARG A 9 14.98 9.51 52.10
CA ARG A 9 14.12 10.19 53.11
C ARG A 9 14.06 11.74 52.99
N ALA A 10 12.98 12.46 53.34
CA ALA A 10 11.82 12.18 54.17
C ALA A 10 10.72 13.27 53.97
N LEU A 11 9.48 12.89 54.30
CA LEU A 11 8.48 13.63 55.12
C LEU A 11 7.97 15.02 54.70
N GLY A 12 6.64 15.15 54.67
CA GLY A 12 5.95 16.44 54.76
C GLY A 12 4.46 16.37 54.48
N ALA A 13 3.68 15.79 55.39
CA ALA A 13 2.23 15.85 55.42
C ALA A 13 1.73 17.26 55.76
N LEU A 14 0.59 17.68 55.19
CA LEU A 14 -0.28 18.75 55.71
C LEU A 14 -1.72 18.55 55.17
N LEU A 15 -2.61 18.01 56.03
CA LEU A 15 -4.05 18.31 56.08
C LEU A 15 -4.23 19.72 56.69
N PRO A 16 -5.38 20.45 56.60
CA PRO A 16 -6.78 19.99 56.78
C PRO A 16 -7.81 20.85 55.95
N PRO A 17 -9.09 21.12 56.32
CA PRO A 17 -10.06 20.42 57.19
C PRO A 17 -11.42 20.11 56.50
N SER A 18 -12.20 19.32 57.25
CA SER A 18 -13.63 19.00 57.12
C SER A 18 -14.60 20.19 56.99
N GLY A 19 -15.68 20.00 56.22
CA GLY A 19 -16.87 20.87 56.25
C GLY A 19 -18.04 20.31 55.44
N ALA A 20 -19.16 20.04 56.13
CA ALA A 20 -20.38 19.38 55.68
C ALA A 20 -21.12 20.03 54.47
N ALA A 21 -21.89 19.22 53.72
CA ALA A 21 -23.36 19.29 53.69
C ALA A 21 -23.99 18.43 52.57
N ARG A 22 -25.16 17.88 52.88
CA ARG A 22 -26.00 16.96 52.11
C ARG A 22 -26.77 17.66 50.98
N LEU A 23 -26.93 16.98 49.83
CA LEU A 23 -28.14 17.01 48.99
C LEU A 23 -28.25 15.68 48.20
N PRO A 24 -29.38 14.96 48.21
CA PRO A 24 -29.56 13.79 47.35
C PRO A 24 -30.03 14.23 45.96
N ALA A 25 -29.21 13.98 44.93
CA ALA A 25 -29.65 14.10 43.55
C ALA A 25 -30.63 12.95 43.22
N ARG A 26 -31.88 13.30 42.95
CA ARG A 26 -32.91 12.38 42.44
C ARG A 26 -32.46 11.83 41.08
N LEU A 27 -32.34 10.52 40.97
CA LEU A 27 -32.23 9.82 39.69
C LEU A 27 -33.54 9.99 38.90
N PRO A 28 -33.52 10.34 37.61
CA PRO A 28 -34.73 10.29 36.78
C PRO A 28 -35.07 8.83 36.48
N THR A 29 -36.23 8.38 36.93
CA THR A 29 -36.84 7.13 36.49
C THR A 29 -37.33 7.29 35.05
N LEU A 30 -36.57 6.76 34.09
CA LEU A 30 -37.02 6.55 32.72
C LEU A 30 -38.10 5.45 32.73
N SER A 31 -39.36 5.82 32.54
CA SER A 31 -40.42 4.85 32.23
C SER A 31 -40.28 4.39 30.78
N PRO A 32 -40.34 3.08 30.49
CA PRO A 32 -40.35 2.61 29.12
C PRO A 32 -41.77 2.76 28.57
N ASN A 33 -41.97 3.64 27.58
CA ASN A 33 -43.20 3.65 26.78
C ASN A 33 -43.26 2.36 25.94
N PRO A 34 -44.31 1.51 26.06
CA PRO A 34 -44.37 0.21 25.40
C PRO A 34 -44.97 0.28 23.98
N SER A 35 -44.66 1.32 23.19
CA SER A 35 -45.26 1.50 21.85
C SER A 35 -44.27 1.75 20.71
N SER A 36 -42.95 1.68 20.93
CA SER A 36 -41.95 1.80 19.85
C SER A 36 -41.41 0.46 19.33
N TRP A 37 -41.94 -0.68 19.79
CA TRP A 37 -41.44 -2.02 19.42
C TRP A 37 -41.90 -2.54 18.04
N LEU A 38 -42.63 -1.75 17.25
CA LEU A 38 -43.12 -2.14 15.92
C LEU A 38 -42.55 -1.31 14.77
N ALA A 39 -41.36 -0.73 14.95
CA ALA A 39 -40.58 -0.18 13.84
C ALA A 39 -39.11 -0.57 13.92
N ALA A 40 -38.83 -1.81 14.32
CA ALA A 40 -37.62 -2.49 13.86
C ALA A 40 -37.83 -2.81 12.37
N ALA A 41 -37.81 -1.76 11.56
CA ALA A 41 -37.73 -1.86 10.11
C ALA A 41 -36.61 -2.85 9.84
N ARG A 42 -36.98 -3.98 9.22
CA ARG A 42 -36.05 -4.93 8.65
C ARG A 42 -35.10 -4.10 7.81
N ARG A 43 -33.90 -3.84 8.33
CA ARG A 43 -32.79 -3.35 7.53
C ARG A 43 -32.52 -4.48 6.55
N GLY A 44 -33.23 -4.44 5.43
CA GLY A 44 -32.86 -5.20 4.26
C GLY A 44 -31.38 -4.94 4.07
N LEU A 45 -30.61 -6.01 3.98
CA LEU A 45 -29.25 -5.96 3.49
C LEU A 45 -29.34 -5.47 2.04
N ALA A 46 -29.49 -4.16 1.88
CA ALA A 46 -29.17 -3.48 0.64
C ALA A 46 -27.66 -3.62 0.50
N GLY A 47 -27.23 -4.73 -0.07
CA GLY A 47 -25.84 -5.05 -0.39
C GLY A 47 -25.29 -4.17 -1.51
N SER A 48 -25.64 -2.89 -1.57
CA SER A 48 -24.92 -1.92 -2.39
C SER A 48 -23.78 -1.39 -1.52
N ALA A 49 -22.61 -1.99 -1.67
CA ALA A 49 -21.39 -1.37 -1.15
C ALA A 49 -21.29 0.06 -1.70
N PRO A 50 -20.87 1.05 -0.90
CA PRO A 50 -20.84 2.44 -1.32
C PRO A 50 -19.94 2.64 -2.56
N LEU A 51 -20.37 3.54 -3.43
CA LEU A 51 -19.58 4.09 -4.54
C LEU A 51 -18.24 4.57 -3.98
N GLY A 52 -17.12 4.06 -4.52
CA GLY A 52 -15.75 4.31 -4.00
C GLY A 52 -15.00 3.06 -3.50
N THR A 53 -15.62 1.88 -3.50
CA THR A 53 -14.93 0.64 -3.10
C THR A 53 -13.79 0.25 -4.08
N THR A 54 -13.86 0.72 -5.33
CA THR A 54 -12.92 0.40 -6.42
C THR A 54 -12.11 1.61 -6.87
N ASP A 55 -11.58 2.41 -5.95
CA ASP A 55 -10.72 3.54 -6.29
C ASP A 55 -9.46 3.09 -7.07
N PRO A 56 -9.28 3.51 -8.33
CA PRO A 56 -8.07 3.20 -9.11
C PRO A 56 -6.92 4.15 -8.76
N ALA A 57 -6.99 4.91 -7.65
CA ALA A 57 -6.02 5.95 -7.30
C ALA A 57 -4.57 5.44 -7.31
N TRP A 58 -4.34 4.16 -7.00
CA TRP A 58 -3.01 3.56 -7.05
C TRP A 58 -2.43 3.47 -8.48
N LYS A 59 -3.28 3.51 -9.51
CA LYS A 59 -2.91 3.52 -10.93
C LYS A 59 -2.63 4.93 -11.46
N CYS A 60 -3.16 5.97 -10.83
CA CYS A 60 -3.02 7.37 -11.26
C CYS A 60 -1.63 7.99 -10.97
N ARG A 61 -0.58 7.16 -10.89
CA ARG A 61 0.78 7.61 -10.61
C ARG A 61 1.44 8.09 -11.91
N VAL A 62 1.78 9.37 -11.97
CA VAL A 62 2.40 10.00 -13.15
C VAL A 62 3.89 9.65 -13.28
N LYS A 63 4.63 9.67 -12.16
CA LYS A 63 6.09 9.48 -12.18
C LYS A 63 6.47 8.02 -12.00
N TYR A 64 7.44 7.55 -12.79
CA TYR A 64 8.01 6.22 -12.64
C TYR A 64 8.73 6.06 -11.29
N THR A 65 8.61 4.90 -10.66
CA THR A 65 9.28 4.63 -9.37
C THR A 65 9.63 3.15 -9.26
N VAL A 66 10.88 2.86 -8.88
CA VAL A 66 11.39 1.49 -8.67
C VAL A 66 10.81 0.85 -7.40
N ARG A 67 10.45 1.68 -6.41
CA ARG A 67 9.88 1.23 -5.13
C ARG A 67 8.52 0.56 -5.34
N PRO A 68 8.22 -0.54 -4.63
CA PRO A 68 6.92 -1.18 -4.71
C PRO A 68 5.79 -0.26 -4.24
N VAL A 69 4.73 -0.16 -5.04
CA VAL A 69 3.55 0.68 -4.79
C VAL A 69 2.45 -0.16 -4.15
N GLY A 70 1.75 0.41 -3.17
CA GLY A 70 0.57 -0.22 -2.58
C GLY A 70 -0.58 -0.28 -3.58
N MET A 71 -1.08 -1.49 -3.87
CA MET A 71 -2.20 -1.73 -4.78
C MET A 71 -3.44 -2.16 -4.00
N LYS A 72 -4.61 -1.62 -4.39
CA LYS A 72 -5.92 -2.12 -3.96
C LYS A 72 -6.48 -3.08 -5.02
N LYS A 73 -6.96 -4.25 -4.58
CA LYS A 73 -7.62 -5.23 -5.45
C LYS A 73 -9.08 -4.81 -5.67
N THR A 74 -9.58 -5.03 -6.89
CA THR A 74 -10.94 -4.66 -7.28
C THR A 74 -11.98 -5.71 -6.86
N GLY A 75 -11.59 -6.98 -6.74
CA GLY A 75 -12.51 -8.07 -6.38
C GLY A 75 -13.60 -8.32 -7.43
N GLY A 76 -13.27 -8.19 -8.72
CA GLY A 76 -14.21 -8.47 -9.83
C GLY A 76 -15.30 -7.42 -10.06
N ARG A 77 -15.28 -6.31 -9.33
CA ARG A 77 -16.26 -5.23 -9.43
C ARG A 77 -15.87 -4.17 -10.46
N ASP A 78 -16.85 -3.47 -11.02
CA ASP A 78 -16.61 -2.28 -11.84
C ASP A 78 -16.75 -0.98 -11.02
N HIS A 79 -16.62 0.17 -11.69
CA HIS A 79 -16.75 1.49 -11.06
C HIS A 79 -18.14 1.77 -10.49
N THR A 80 -19.18 1.07 -10.95
CA THR A 80 -20.55 1.16 -10.39
C THR A 80 -20.73 0.27 -9.15
N GLY A 81 -19.72 -0.53 -8.80
CA GLY A 81 -19.75 -1.47 -7.69
C GLY A 81 -20.41 -2.81 -8.02
N ARG A 82 -20.85 -3.02 -9.26
CA ARG A 82 -21.46 -4.27 -9.71
C ARG A 82 -20.40 -5.32 -10.03
N ILE A 83 -20.70 -6.59 -9.77
CA ILE A 83 -19.81 -7.70 -10.11
C ILE A 83 -19.85 -7.90 -11.63
N ARG A 84 -18.73 -7.63 -12.30
CA ARG A 84 -18.56 -7.87 -13.75
C ARG A 84 -17.89 -9.21 -14.01
N VAL A 85 -16.94 -9.59 -13.17
CA VAL A 85 -16.20 -10.86 -13.29
C VAL A 85 -16.33 -11.64 -12.00
N ARG A 86 -16.76 -12.89 -12.10
CA ARG A 86 -16.93 -13.81 -10.96
C ARG A 86 -15.61 -14.51 -10.62
N GLY A 87 -15.48 -15.04 -9.40
CA GLY A 87 -14.29 -15.81 -8.98
C GLY A 87 -13.05 -14.97 -8.68
N ILE A 88 -13.14 -13.64 -8.72
CA ILE A 88 -12.04 -12.73 -8.37
C ILE A 88 -12.34 -12.06 -7.03
N GLY A 89 -11.60 -12.42 -5.98
CA GLY A 89 -11.77 -11.85 -4.64
C GLY A 89 -10.78 -12.43 -3.64
N GLY A 90 -10.48 -11.70 -2.57
CA GLY A 90 -9.59 -12.16 -1.49
C GLY A 90 -8.11 -12.29 -1.89
N GLY A 91 -7.44 -13.30 -1.33
CA GLY A 91 -6.02 -13.61 -1.50
C GLY A 91 -5.07 -12.62 -0.82
N HIS A 92 -3.80 -13.03 -0.66
CA HIS A 92 -2.78 -12.24 0.04
C HIS A 92 -2.58 -10.83 -0.55
N LYS A 93 -2.23 -9.84 0.29
CA LYS A 93 -1.96 -8.46 -0.11
C LYS A 93 -0.70 -8.41 -0.99
N ARG A 94 -0.75 -7.67 -2.09
CA ARG A 94 0.35 -7.57 -3.06
C ARG A 94 0.75 -6.10 -3.25
N ARG A 95 2.02 -5.86 -3.55
CA ARG A 95 2.53 -4.55 -3.94
C ARG A 95 2.87 -4.59 -5.42
N TYR A 96 2.47 -3.55 -6.14
CA TYR A 96 2.70 -3.42 -7.57
C TYR A 96 4.12 -2.90 -7.82
N ARG A 97 4.79 -3.44 -8.84
CA ARG A 97 6.07 -2.93 -9.32
C ARG A 97 5.89 -2.41 -10.74
N MET A 98 6.26 -1.15 -10.94
CA MET A 98 6.17 -0.48 -12.23
C MET A 98 7.22 -1.07 -13.18
N ILE A 99 6.77 -1.72 -14.25
CA ILE A 99 7.65 -2.20 -15.32
C ILE A 99 7.74 -1.17 -16.42
N ASP A 100 8.94 -1.00 -16.97
CA ASP A 100 9.14 -0.36 -18.26
C ASP A 100 9.12 -1.42 -19.36
N PHE A 101 8.04 -1.44 -20.15
CA PHE A 101 7.91 -2.34 -21.30
C PHE A 101 8.67 -1.80 -22.52
N GLN A 102 8.98 -0.51 -22.55
CA GLN A 102 9.67 0.12 -23.66
C GLN A 102 11.18 0.03 -23.45
N ARG A 103 11.80 -1.01 -24.03
CA ARG A 103 13.25 -1.24 -23.92
C ARG A 103 14.06 -0.08 -24.50
N LEU A 104 13.71 0.35 -25.70
CA LEU A 104 14.29 1.48 -26.41
C LEU A 104 13.65 2.79 -25.92
N ARG A 105 14.13 3.27 -24.78
CA ARG A 105 13.77 4.58 -24.23
C ARG A 105 15.06 5.33 -23.97
N TYR A 106 15.35 6.39 -24.71
CA TYR A 106 16.54 7.21 -24.47
C TYR A 106 16.34 8.09 -23.24
N GLU A 107 17.42 8.53 -22.61
CA GLU A 107 17.33 9.52 -21.53
C GLU A 107 16.97 10.89 -22.12
N GLU A 108 16.18 11.68 -21.40
CA GLU A 108 15.78 13.02 -21.86
C GLU A 108 17.04 13.89 -22.03
N GLY A 109 17.26 14.40 -23.24
CA GLY A 109 18.43 15.21 -23.59
C GLY A 109 19.65 14.42 -24.06
N ALA A 110 19.62 13.09 -24.07
CA ALA A 110 20.68 12.27 -24.67
C ALA A 110 20.43 12.05 -26.17
N PRO A 111 21.48 12.03 -27.01
CA PRO A 111 21.35 11.62 -28.41
C PRO A 111 20.83 10.17 -28.51
N PRO A 112 20.15 9.82 -29.62
CA PRO A 112 19.60 8.48 -29.85
C PRO A 112 20.72 7.47 -30.17
N GLU A 113 21.53 7.17 -29.17
CA GLU A 113 22.65 6.25 -29.26
C GLU A 113 22.31 4.90 -28.63
N PRO A 114 22.87 3.79 -29.16
CA PRO A 114 22.73 2.49 -28.52
C PRO A 114 23.34 2.55 -27.11
N PHE A 115 22.60 2.06 -26.13
CA PHE A 115 23.03 2.10 -24.74
C PHE A 115 23.04 0.72 -24.12
N THR A 116 23.88 0.60 -23.11
CA THR A 116 24.13 -0.64 -22.40
C THR A 116 23.66 -0.50 -20.97
N GLU A 117 22.99 -1.53 -20.46
CA GLU A 117 22.49 -1.56 -19.09
C GLU A 117 23.00 -2.81 -18.37
N LYS A 118 23.29 -2.69 -17.07
CA LYS A 118 23.72 -3.79 -16.22
C LYS A 118 22.56 -4.33 -15.39
N VAL A 119 22.40 -5.65 -15.36
CA VAL A 119 21.46 -6.35 -14.49
C VAL A 119 21.98 -6.32 -13.06
N ILE A 120 21.20 -5.77 -12.15
CA ILE A 120 21.54 -5.73 -10.72
C ILE A 120 21.04 -6.99 -10.02
N ASN A 121 19.79 -7.38 -10.27
CA ASN A 121 19.15 -8.47 -9.54
C ASN A 121 17.89 -8.97 -10.29
N VAL A 122 17.61 -10.27 -10.20
CA VAL A 122 16.39 -10.90 -10.74
C VAL A 122 15.53 -11.37 -9.57
N ARG A 123 14.24 -11.02 -9.58
CA ARG A 123 13.30 -11.29 -8.49
C ARG A 123 11.95 -11.79 -8.99
N TYR A 124 11.32 -12.60 -8.15
CA TYR A 124 9.92 -12.97 -8.30
C TYR A 124 8.97 -11.77 -8.18
N ASP A 125 7.91 -11.75 -8.99
CA ASP A 125 6.84 -10.75 -8.93
C ASP A 125 5.43 -11.33 -8.73
N PRO A 126 4.69 -10.93 -7.67
CA PRO A 126 3.38 -11.51 -7.38
C PRO A 126 2.25 -11.01 -8.29
N CYS A 127 2.51 -10.03 -9.17
CA CYS A 127 1.49 -9.46 -10.07
C CYS A 127 1.47 -10.14 -11.44
N ARG A 128 2.45 -11.00 -11.75
CA ARG A 128 2.59 -11.69 -13.04
C ARG A 128 3.25 -13.05 -12.84
N SER A 129 3.26 -13.89 -13.87
CA SER A 129 3.93 -15.19 -13.84
C SER A 129 5.44 -15.05 -14.02
N ALA A 130 5.88 -14.17 -14.91
CA ALA A 130 7.28 -13.98 -15.24
C ALA A 130 8.07 -13.22 -14.15
N ASP A 131 9.34 -13.58 -14.01
CA ASP A 131 10.26 -12.85 -13.14
C ASP A 131 10.65 -11.49 -13.71
N ILE A 132 11.12 -10.62 -12.83
CA ILE A 132 11.55 -9.27 -13.19
C ILE A 132 13.02 -9.06 -12.86
N ALA A 133 13.69 -8.29 -13.72
CA ALA A 133 15.06 -7.88 -13.50
C ALA A 133 15.11 -6.39 -13.21
N LEU A 134 15.87 -6.03 -12.16
CA LEU A 134 16.26 -4.65 -11.90
C LEU A 134 17.49 -4.37 -12.73
N VAL A 135 17.38 -3.37 -13.59
CA VAL A 135 18.44 -2.98 -14.51
C VAL A 135 18.80 -1.53 -14.28
N ALA A 136 20.10 -1.22 -14.39
CA ALA A 136 20.64 0.12 -14.28
C ALA A 136 21.54 0.44 -15.48
N GLY A 137 21.36 1.62 -16.05
CA GLY A 137 22.21 2.17 -17.10
C GLY A 137 22.23 3.68 -16.96
N GLY A 138 23.40 4.30 -17.18
CA GLY A 138 23.59 5.73 -16.96
C GLY A 138 23.12 6.16 -15.57
N ASN A 139 22.12 7.04 -15.54
CA ASN A 139 21.61 7.67 -14.31
C ASN A 139 20.28 7.11 -13.81
N ARG A 140 19.75 6.05 -14.45
CA ARG A 140 18.42 5.52 -14.12
C ARG A 140 18.42 4.04 -13.78
N LYS A 141 17.38 3.64 -13.05
CA LYS A 141 17.08 2.25 -12.71
C LYS A 141 15.65 1.94 -13.08
N ARG A 142 15.41 0.77 -13.68
CA ARG A 142 14.08 0.33 -14.10
C ARG A 142 13.90 -1.17 -13.96
N TRP A 143 12.66 -1.56 -13.73
CA TRP A 143 12.24 -2.96 -13.78
C TRP A 143 11.87 -3.31 -15.22
N ILE A 144 12.41 -4.42 -15.68
CA ILE A 144 12.10 -5.05 -16.94
C ILE A 144 11.65 -6.49 -16.68
N ILE A 145 11.06 -7.13 -17.69
CA ILE A 145 10.83 -8.59 -17.66
C ILE A 145 12.19 -9.29 -17.82
N ALA A 146 12.46 -10.28 -16.96
CA ALA A 146 13.67 -11.10 -17.06
C ALA A 146 13.53 -12.11 -18.22
N THR A 147 14.63 -12.40 -18.90
CA THR A 147 14.72 -13.54 -19.82
C THR A 147 15.14 -14.78 -19.06
N GLU A 148 14.97 -15.96 -19.67
CA GLU A 148 15.18 -17.27 -19.01
C GLU A 148 16.55 -17.42 -18.34
N ASN A 149 17.63 -17.08 -19.05
CA ASN A 149 19.00 -17.25 -18.57
C ASN A 149 19.62 -15.96 -18.01
N MET A 150 18.81 -14.98 -17.62
CA MET A 150 19.32 -13.70 -17.12
C MET A 150 19.84 -13.81 -15.69
N GLN A 151 21.09 -13.43 -15.48
CA GLN A 151 21.74 -13.46 -14.17
C GLN A 151 22.12 -12.07 -13.66
N PRO A 152 22.25 -11.88 -12.33
CA PRO A 152 22.80 -10.65 -11.76
C PRO A 152 24.24 -10.43 -12.26
N GLY A 153 24.51 -9.26 -12.83
CA GLY A 153 25.81 -8.90 -13.40
C GLY A 153 25.83 -8.80 -14.92
N ASP A 154 24.85 -9.42 -15.59
CA ASP A 154 24.77 -9.43 -17.05
C ASP A 154 24.66 -8.03 -17.66
N ILE A 155 25.18 -7.91 -18.88
CA ILE A 155 25.22 -6.67 -19.63
C ILE A 155 24.25 -6.79 -20.81
N ILE A 156 23.22 -5.94 -20.83
CA ILE A 156 22.17 -5.88 -21.85
C ILE A 156 22.46 -4.72 -22.79
N LYS A 157 22.50 -4.99 -24.10
CA LYS A 157 22.60 -3.95 -25.13
C LYS A 157 21.21 -3.66 -25.70
N ASN A 158 20.83 -2.38 -25.73
CA ASN A 158 19.60 -1.91 -26.37
C ASN A 158 19.96 -1.01 -27.55
N SER A 159 19.55 -1.39 -28.76
CA SER A 159 19.80 -0.61 -29.99
C SER A 159 18.59 -0.61 -30.92
N SER A 160 18.33 0.52 -31.58
CA SER A 160 17.36 0.62 -32.68
C SER A 160 17.97 0.46 -34.06
N HIS A 161 19.30 0.34 -34.15
CA HIS A 161 20.01 0.24 -35.42
C HIS A 161 19.75 -1.10 -36.10
N ILE A 162 19.42 -1.06 -37.40
CA ILE A 162 19.17 -2.23 -38.23
C ILE A 162 20.34 -2.36 -39.20
N GLY A 163 21.21 -3.35 -38.96
CA GLY A 163 22.34 -3.65 -39.82
C GLY A 163 21.91 -4.32 -41.13
N ARG A 164 22.74 -4.23 -42.18
CA ARG A 164 22.50 -4.93 -43.46
C ARG A 164 22.83 -6.42 -43.40
N MET A 165 23.65 -6.82 -42.44
CA MET A 165 24.05 -8.20 -42.17
C MET A 165 23.71 -8.48 -40.70
N ALA A 166 22.84 -9.45 -40.46
CA ALA A 166 22.43 -9.90 -39.14
C ALA A 166 23.12 -11.23 -38.80
#